data_AF-A0A5K0Y815-F1
#
_entry.id   AF-A0A5K0Y815-F1
#
_cell.length_a   1.000
_cell.length_b   1.000
_cell.length_c   1.000
_cell.angle_alpha   90.00
_cell.angle_beta   90.00
_cell.angle_gamma   90.00
#
_symmetry.space_group_name_H-M   'P 1'
#
loop_
_entity.id
_entity.type
_entity.pdbx_description
1 polymer ?
#
loop_
_entity_poly.entity_id
_entity_poly.type
_entity_poly.pdbx_seq_one_letter_code
_entity_poly.pdbx_strand_id
1 'polypeptide(L)'
;SGILEWNMSASSSSFGCGDILPGLILSYDNLPHYLRNCFVYCSIYPKDYVIGRDELVMQWLAHGLVEENEGIDAKLTANQCINDLI
;
A
#
# COMPACT_ATOMS: atom_id res chain seq x y z
N SER A 1 -21.27 -13.00 9.15
CA SER A 1 -21.22 -11.95 8.11
C SER A 1 -19.94 -11.17 8.30
N GLY A 2 -19.01 -11.04 7.37
CA GLY A 2 -19.05 -11.34 5.94
C GLY A 2 -17.79 -12.06 5.48
N ILE A 3 -17.93 -12.70 4.33
CA ILE A 3 -16.89 -13.43 3.62
C ILE A 3 -15.83 -12.43 3.17
N LEU A 4 -14.59 -12.63 3.61
CA LEU A 4 -13.40 -12.24 2.86
C LEU A 4 -12.58 -13.50 2.57
N GLU A 5 -13.25 -14.52 2.02
CA GLU A 5 -12.53 -15.41 1.12
C GLU A 5 -12.28 -14.61 -0.16
N TRP A 6 -11.08 -14.02 -0.26
CA TRP A 6 -10.53 -13.63 -1.55
C TRP A 6 -10.28 -14.91 -2.35
N ASN A 7 -11.35 -15.51 -2.88
CA ASN A 7 -11.29 -16.59 -3.84
C ASN A 7 -10.91 -15.98 -5.18
N MET A 8 -9.60 -15.77 -5.38
CA MET A 8 -9.04 -15.57 -6.70
C MET A 8 -9.18 -16.90 -7.45
N SER A 9 -10.35 -17.11 -8.05
CA SER A 9 -10.56 -18.22 -8.97
C SER A 9 -9.59 -18.01 -10.13
N ALA A 10 -8.54 -18.84 -10.19
CA ALA A 10 -7.61 -18.91 -11.30
C ALA A 10 -8.40 -19.28 -12.58
N SER A 11 -8.97 -18.27 -13.23
CA SER A 11 -9.61 -18.40 -14.53
C SER A 11 -8.66 -17.77 -15.54
N SER A 12 -8.09 -18.64 -16.36
CA SER A 12 -7.12 -18.33 -17.40
C SER A 12 -7.51 -17.10 -18.22
N SER A 13 -6.82 -16.00 -18.01
CA SER A 13 -6.64 -14.96 -19.04
C SER A 13 -5.27 -14.32 -18.82
N SER A 14 -4.58 -14.06 -19.92
CA SER A 14 -3.15 -13.78 -20.04
C SER A 14 -2.72 -12.44 -19.42
N PHE A 15 -2.76 -12.33 -18.10
CA PHE A 15 -2.06 -11.29 -17.36
C PHE A 15 -1.31 -11.97 -16.21
N GLY A 16 0.03 -11.95 -16.26
CA GLY A 16 0.94 -12.67 -15.35
C GLY A 16 0.95 -12.13 -13.92
N CYS A 17 -0.20 -12.11 -13.25
CA CYS A 17 -0.36 -11.64 -11.87
C CYS A 17 -0.25 -12.78 -10.83
N GLY A 18 -0.31 -14.05 -11.26
CA GLY A 18 -0.42 -15.22 -10.37
C GLY A 18 0.78 -15.47 -9.45
N ASP A 19 1.99 -15.05 -9.82
CA ASP A 19 3.20 -15.42 -9.07
C ASP A 19 3.70 -14.33 -8.10
N ILE A 20 3.27 -13.08 -8.26
CA ILE A 20 3.67 -11.95 -7.40
C ILE A 20 2.71 -11.81 -6.20
N LEU A 21 1.47 -12.23 -6.39
CA LEU A 21 0.39 -12.06 -5.42
C LEU A 21 0.61 -12.78 -4.08
N PRO A 22 1.13 -14.03 -4.01
CA PRO A 22 1.32 -14.69 -2.72
C PRO A 22 2.30 -13.94 -1.80
N GLY A 23 3.37 -13.38 -2.37
CA GLY A 23 4.34 -12.57 -1.62
C GLY A 23 3.72 -11.25 -1.11
N LEU A 24 2.97 -10.55 -1.96
CA LEU A 24 2.25 -9.32 -1.60
C LEU A 24 1.21 -9.55 -0.50
N ILE A 25 0.47 -10.67 -0.56
CA ILE A 25 -0.52 -11.03 0.47
C ILE A 25 0.16 -11.29 1.81
N LEU A 26 1.25 -12.08 1.82
CA LEU A 26 2.00 -12.36 3.05
C LEU A 26 2.60 -11.09 3.66
N SER A 27 3.15 -10.19 2.84
CA SER A 27 3.60 -8.88 3.32
C SER A 27 2.42 -8.10 3.91
N TYR A 28 1.31 -7.99 3.19
CA TYR A 28 0.12 -7.27 3.65
C TYR A 28 -0.46 -7.79 4.97
N ASP A 29 -0.53 -9.10 5.16
CA ASP A 29 -1.07 -9.70 6.38
C ASP A 29 -0.20 -9.44 7.61
N ASN A 30 1.11 -9.35 7.42
CA ASN A 30 2.07 -9.04 8.48
C ASN A 30 2.26 -7.53 8.71
N LEU A 31 1.69 -6.67 7.86
CA LEU A 31 1.81 -5.23 7.99
C LEU A 31 0.93 -4.67 9.13
N PRO A 32 1.47 -3.75 9.95
CA PRO A 32 0.68 -2.93 10.86
C PRO A 32 -0.49 -2.25 10.15
N HIS A 33 -1.64 -2.13 10.82
CA HIS A 33 -2.86 -1.60 10.21
C HIS A 33 -2.68 -0.21 9.57
N TYR A 34 -1.90 0.66 10.21
CA TYR A 34 -1.66 2.03 9.71
C TYR A 34 -0.83 2.09 8.41
N LEU A 35 -0.13 1.01 8.02
CA LEU A 35 0.68 0.95 6.80
C LEU A 35 -0.06 0.31 5.62
N ARG A 36 -1.16 -0.41 5.87
CA ARG A 36 -1.84 -1.24 4.84
C ARG A 36 -2.30 -0.41 3.64
N ASN A 37 -2.93 0.72 3.89
CA ASN A 37 -3.43 1.59 2.82
C ASN A 37 -2.29 2.22 2.01
N CYS A 38 -1.21 2.62 2.69
CA CYS A 38 0.00 3.16 2.04
C CYS A 38 0.68 2.10 1.16
N PHE A 39 0.81 0.87 1.65
CA PHE A 39 1.38 -0.26 0.92
C PHE A 39 0.56 -0.65 -0.32
N VAL A 40 -0.76 -0.73 -0.19
CA VAL A 40 -1.66 -1.03 -1.31
C VAL A 40 -1.57 0.09 -2.36
N TYR A 41 -1.51 1.36 -1.95
CA TYR A 41 -1.32 2.47 -2.87
C TYR A 41 -0.04 2.34 -3.70
N CYS A 42 1.07 1.91 -3.09
CA CYS A 42 2.32 1.69 -3.81
C CYS A 42 2.19 0.64 -4.94
N SER A 43 1.23 -0.28 -4.83
CA SER A 43 0.98 -1.30 -5.87
C SER A 43 0.39 -0.73 -7.17
N ILE A 44 0.01 0.55 -7.19
CA ILE A 44 -0.43 1.27 -8.40
C ILE A 44 0.75 1.53 -9.35
N TYR A 45 1.95 1.69 -8.80
CA TYR A 45 3.14 1.95 -9.61
C TYR A 45 3.68 0.65 -10.22
N PRO A 46 4.15 0.67 -11.48
CA PRO A 46 4.82 -0.47 -12.08
C PRO A 46 6.02 -0.94 -11.24
N LYS A 47 6.38 -2.21 -11.38
CA LYS A 47 7.61 -2.73 -10.79
C LYS A 47 8.81 -1.87 -11.22
N ASP A 48 9.71 -1.61 -10.28
CA ASP A 48 10.93 -0.82 -10.46
C ASP A 48 10.68 0.66 -10.83
N TYR A 49 9.45 1.17 -10.65
CA TYR A 49 9.17 2.60 -10.77
C TYR A 49 9.82 3.39 -9.63
N VAL A 50 10.52 4.47 -9.99
CA VAL A 50 11.15 5.37 -9.02
C VAL A 50 10.21 6.53 -8.74
N ILE A 51 9.68 6.58 -7.52
CA ILE A 51 8.89 7.70 -7.01
C ILE A 51 9.72 8.57 -6.05
N GLY A 52 9.60 9.89 -6.17
CA GLY A 52 10.20 10.82 -5.23
C GLY A 52 9.52 10.73 -3.86
N ARG A 53 10.30 10.77 -2.77
CA ARG A 53 9.76 10.73 -1.40
C ARG A 53 8.73 11.84 -1.15
N ASP A 54 9.07 13.08 -1.48
CA ASP A 54 8.16 14.22 -1.30
C ASP A 54 6.89 14.11 -2.15
N GLU A 55 7.02 13.56 -3.37
CA GLU A 55 5.88 13.28 -4.25
C GLU A 55 4.94 12.25 -3.62
N LEU A 56 5.48 11.12 -3.13
CA LEU A 56 4.70 10.08 -2.47
C LEU A 56 3.98 10.61 -1.22
N VAL A 57 4.66 11.42 -0.41
CA VAL A 57 4.06 12.07 0.75
C VAL A 57 2.88 12.96 0.34
N MET A 58 3.07 13.83 -0.67
CA MET A 58 2.00 14.69 -1.15
C MET A 58 0.81 13.89 -1.69
N GLN A 59 1.07 12.79 -2.41
CA GLN A 59 0.02 11.89 -2.90
C GLN A 59 -0.75 11.23 -1.74
N TRP A 60 -0.07 10.73 -0.72
CA TRP A 60 -0.73 10.11 0.42
C TRP A 60 -1.60 11.08 1.22
N LEU A 61 -1.13 12.31 1.41
CA LEU A 61 -1.91 13.36 2.06
C LEU A 61 -3.12 13.76 1.20
N ALA A 62 -2.94 13.94 -0.11
CA ALA A 62 -4.02 14.32 -1.03
C ALA A 62 -5.13 13.25 -1.12
N HIS A 63 -4.77 11.97 -1.00
CA HIS A 63 -5.71 10.85 -1.01
C HIS A 63 -6.27 10.50 0.38
N GLY A 64 -5.86 11.21 1.44
CA GLY A 64 -6.30 10.93 2.82
C GLY A 64 -5.82 9.57 3.35
N LEU A 65 -4.73 9.03 2.79
CA LEU A 65 -4.12 7.78 3.27
C LEU A 65 -3.37 8.00 4.58
N VAL A 66 -2.88 9.23 4.78
CA VAL A 66 -2.33 9.73 6.04
C VAL A 66 -3.10 10.99 6.38
N GLU A 67 -3.73 11.00 7.55
CA GLU A 67 -4.56 12.11 8.00
C GLU A 67 -3.78 13.06 8.90
N GLU A 68 -4.17 14.34 8.85
CA GLU A 68 -3.74 15.35 9.80
C GLU A 68 -4.53 15.20 11.09
N ASN A 69 -3.84 14.87 12.18
CA ASN A 69 -4.43 14.78 13.51
C ASN A 69 -3.98 15.99 14.33
N GLU A 70 -4.81 16.45 15.27
CA GLU A 70 -4.47 17.59 16.13
C GLU A 70 -3.14 17.36 16.86
N GLY A 71 -2.15 18.20 16.56
CA GLY A 71 -0.81 18.12 17.15
C GLY A 71 0.13 17.10 16.50
N ILE A 72 -0.30 16.39 15.44
CA ILE A 72 0.52 15.44 14.69
C ILE A 72 0.72 15.97 13.27
N ASP A 73 1.96 16.27 12.93
CA ASP A 73 2.33 16.69 11.57
C ASP A 73 2.10 15.51 10.60
N ALA A 74 1.12 15.67 9.71
CA ALA A 74 0.77 14.67 8.71
C ALA A 74 1.93 14.34 7.77
N LYS A 75 2.78 15.33 7.46
CA LYS A 75 3.98 15.14 6.65
C LYS A 75 5.02 14.30 7.40
N LEU A 76 5.18 14.53 8.70
CA LEU A 76 6.04 13.70 9.54
C LEU A 76 5.52 12.25 9.58
N THR A 77 4.23 12.06 9.83
CA THR A 77 3.59 10.74 9.84
C THR A 77 3.77 10.02 8.50
N ALA A 78 3.55 10.70 7.37
CA ALA A 78 3.74 10.12 6.06
C ALA A 78 5.20 9.70 5.82
N ASN A 79 6.17 10.51 6.25
CA ASN A 79 7.58 10.14 6.17
C ASN A 79 7.92 8.93 7.04
N GLN A 80 7.31 8.82 8.22
CA GLN A 80 7.48 7.65 9.07
C GLN A 80 6.90 6.40 8.41
N CYS A 81 5.69 6.50 7.85
CA CYS A 81 5.09 5.40 7.08
C CYS A 81 5.99 4.96 5.91
N ILE A 82 6.63 5.90 5.20
CA ILE A 82 7.61 5.55 4.17
C ILE A 82 8.76 4.77 4.78
N ASN A 83 9.37 5.24 5.88
CA ASN A 83 10.51 4.58 6.51
C ASN A 83 10.17 3.18 7.02
N ASP A 84 8.95 2.96 7.50
CA ASP A 84 8.52 1.65 8.02
C ASP A 84 8.19 0.64 6.89
N LEU A 85 8.11 1.10 5.64
CA LEU A 85 7.86 0.26 4.45
C LEU A 85 9.12 -0.16 3.68
N ILE A 86 10.29 0.46 3.95
CA ILE A 86 11.56 0.19 3.24
C ILE A 86 12.50 -0.71 4.03
#